data_AF-A0A2I1HGL5-F1
#
_entry.id   AF-A0A2I1HGL5-F1
#
_cell.length_a   1.000
_cell.length_b   1.000
_cell.length_c   1.000
_cell.angle_alpha   90.00
_cell.angle_beta   90.00
_cell.angle_gamma   90.00
#
_symmetry.space_group_name_H-M   'P 1'
#
loop_
_entity.id
_entity.type
_entity.pdbx_description
1 polymer ?
#
loop_
_entity_poly.entity_id
_entity_poly.type
_entity_poly.pdbx_seq_one_letter_code
_entity_poly.pdbx_strand_id
1 'polypeptide(L)'
;MRYIQGLSHAFTYEIGEYRFNSGNNAFNAILIWKINEQATEIKILQENKRIVSELQANAPRYHTRTMRINYLRTCELLLPKAKPSSLRTIYRMLTGDVSAAEIANEARVNERVKMFLELGDPDITIDLREHNSGKPSKYDTFWKIAAQFLEGKAADAVTAVDERRHDTIVHLATAISVNDLLHQIERECPPETPIPSAQWLRLQFWLKNPTRLSSLQFTGLLPLKFMVQTRQLRASHPDVHYASALFRYEKEFAVKFRKITNLVFLDDKYRCKVEEPGFPVAAVERGKKVVVSKDTTFMVADHDFTKTGIIPSVAMICDIPESINGDFYAGKVCIGLKDPIFQPSSPLRHATELYSILLEEQLVDKPVLCLYTDDLDYFVAVRTPPQHSWKNPVERIMSILNLGLQSVGLMRAEMNDESEKLISKCGTMNEIRKIAMENPTLKEDLIDSL
;
A
#
# COMPACT_ATOMS: atom_id res chain seq x y z
N MET A 1 -22.94 -22.70 -40.45
CA MET A 1 -23.80 -23.85 -40.10
C MET A 1 -24.37 -24.49 -41.38
N ARG A 2 -23.54 -24.95 -42.32
CA ARG A 2 -23.97 -25.58 -43.59
C ARG A 2 -24.22 -27.11 -43.46
N TYR A 3 -23.81 -27.73 -42.36
CA TYR A 3 -23.87 -29.18 -42.14
C TYR A 3 -25.17 -29.70 -41.50
N ILE A 4 -26.18 -28.84 -41.31
CA ILE A 4 -27.45 -29.18 -40.64
C ILE A 4 -28.65 -28.67 -41.47
N GLN A 5 -28.53 -28.78 -42.80
CA GLN A 5 -29.65 -28.60 -43.73
C GLN A 5 -30.18 -30.00 -44.08
N GLY A 6 -31.48 -30.23 -43.88
CA GLY A 6 -32.11 -31.53 -44.14
C GLY A 6 -32.22 -32.50 -42.96
N LEU A 7 -32.13 -32.01 -41.70
CA LEU A 7 -32.28 -32.84 -40.48
C LEU A 7 -33.53 -33.72 -40.49
N SER A 8 -34.64 -33.25 -41.07
CA SER A 8 -35.88 -34.02 -41.21
C SER A 8 -35.72 -35.30 -42.03
N HIS A 9 -34.76 -35.36 -42.96
CA HIS A 9 -34.50 -36.55 -43.79
C HIS A 9 -33.61 -37.58 -43.08
N ALA A 10 -33.03 -37.23 -41.93
CA ALA A 10 -32.17 -38.12 -41.14
C ALA A 10 -32.98 -39.03 -40.21
N PHE A 11 -34.28 -38.77 -40.03
CA PHE A 11 -35.17 -39.56 -39.17
C PHE A 11 -36.27 -40.23 -39.98
N THR A 12 -36.67 -41.44 -39.57
CA THR A 12 -37.74 -42.20 -40.22
C THR A 12 -39.14 -41.81 -39.73
N TYR A 13 -39.26 -40.68 -39.02
CA TYR A 13 -40.47 -40.18 -38.39
C TYR A 13 -40.46 -38.64 -38.38
N GLU A 14 -41.63 -38.03 -38.29
CA GLU A 14 -41.76 -36.57 -38.23
C GLU A 14 -41.15 -35.99 -36.95
N ILE A 15 -40.45 -34.87 -37.10
CA ILE A 15 -39.78 -34.17 -36.00
C ILE A 15 -40.24 -32.72 -35.90
N GLY A 16 -40.37 -32.25 -34.66
CA GLY A 16 -40.44 -30.83 -34.35
C GLY A 16 -39.03 -30.28 -34.16
N GLU A 17 -38.82 -29.03 -34.55
CA GLU A 17 -37.51 -28.38 -34.49
C GLU A 17 -37.64 -26.97 -33.90
N TYR A 18 -36.76 -26.64 -32.95
CA TYR A 18 -36.59 -25.28 -32.45
C TYR A 18 -35.11 -24.86 -32.50
N ARG A 19 -34.83 -23.74 -33.17
CA ARG A 19 -33.49 -23.15 -33.26
C ARG A 19 -33.35 -22.00 -32.27
N PHE A 20 -32.39 -22.12 -31.36
CA PHE A 20 -32.01 -21.05 -30.45
C PHE A 20 -30.65 -20.48 -30.87
N ASN A 21 -30.62 -19.18 -31.11
CA ASN A 21 -29.39 -18.43 -31.32
C ASN A 21 -29.15 -17.54 -30.10
N SER A 22 -27.99 -17.71 -29.46
CA SER A 22 -27.58 -16.92 -28.29
C SER A 22 -27.30 -15.44 -28.62
N GLY A 23 -27.29 -15.05 -29.89
CA GLY A 23 -27.12 -13.67 -30.38
C GLY A 23 -25.69 -13.12 -30.22
N ASN A 24 -24.82 -13.83 -29.52
CA ASN A 24 -23.45 -13.42 -29.19
C ASN A 24 -22.38 -14.40 -29.70
N ASN A 25 -22.72 -15.26 -30.66
CA ASN A 25 -21.85 -16.29 -31.26
C ASN A 25 -21.26 -17.31 -30.26
N ALA A 26 -21.74 -17.38 -29.01
CA ALA A 26 -21.21 -18.33 -28.02
C ALA A 26 -21.60 -19.77 -28.33
N PHE A 27 -22.85 -20.01 -28.72
CA PHE A 27 -23.32 -21.28 -29.29
C PHE A 27 -24.67 -21.09 -30.00
N ASN A 28 -25.00 -22.04 -30.87
CA ASN A 28 -26.35 -22.21 -31.40
C ASN A 28 -26.84 -23.59 -30.97
N ALA A 29 -28.05 -23.66 -30.42
CA ALA A 29 -28.67 -24.93 -30.07
C ALA A 29 -29.82 -25.21 -31.03
N ILE A 30 -29.93 -26.47 -31.43
CA ILE A 30 -31.08 -26.98 -32.17
C ILE A 30 -31.66 -28.09 -31.31
N LEU A 31 -32.89 -27.89 -30.85
CA LEU A 31 -33.63 -28.87 -30.08
C LEU A 31 -34.62 -29.57 -31.03
N ILE A 32 -34.62 -30.90 -30.98
CA ILE A 32 -35.49 -31.73 -31.80
C ILE A 32 -36.30 -32.66 -30.89
N TRP A 33 -37.55 -32.92 -31.24
CA TRP A 33 -38.41 -33.89 -30.58
C TRP A 33 -39.25 -34.64 -31.60
N LYS A 34 -39.70 -35.85 -31.23
CA LYS A 34 -40.53 -36.68 -32.10
C LYS A 34 -41.98 -36.20 -32.08
N ILE A 35 -42.58 -36.07 -33.26
CA ILE A 35 -44.02 -35.79 -33.41
C ILE A 35 -44.79 -37.11 -33.39
N ASN A 36 -45.96 -37.10 -32.74
CA ASN A 36 -46.86 -38.26 -32.74
C ASN A 36 -47.75 -38.22 -33.99
N GLU A 37 -47.38 -39.00 -35.01
CA GLU A 37 -48.08 -39.10 -36.30
C GLU A 37 -49.51 -39.68 -36.20
N GLN A 38 -49.87 -40.31 -35.08
CA GLN A 38 -51.23 -40.84 -34.85
C GLN A 38 -52.21 -39.77 -34.33
N ALA A 39 -51.74 -38.56 -34.02
CA ALA A 39 -52.57 -37.47 -33.53
C ALA A 39 -53.16 -36.64 -34.69
N THR A 40 -54.32 -36.01 -34.46
CA THR A 40 -54.89 -35.06 -35.42
C THR A 40 -54.00 -33.81 -35.56
N GLU A 41 -53.97 -33.21 -36.76
CA GLU A 41 -53.14 -32.03 -37.07
C GLU A 41 -53.29 -30.89 -36.04
N ILE A 42 -54.51 -30.66 -35.55
CA ILE A 42 -54.80 -29.63 -34.54
C ILE A 42 -54.09 -29.94 -33.21
N LYS A 43 -54.07 -31.21 -32.78
CA LYS A 43 -53.38 -31.63 -31.55
C LYS A 43 -51.87 -31.55 -31.71
N ILE A 44 -51.34 -31.91 -32.88
CA ILE A 44 -49.92 -31.77 -33.21
C ILE A 44 -49.50 -30.31 -33.13
N LEU A 45 -50.28 -29.40 -33.72
CA LEU A 45 -49.99 -27.96 -33.69
C LEU A 45 -50.03 -27.38 -32.27
N GLN A 46 -51.00 -27.78 -31.44
CA GLN A 46 -51.10 -27.33 -30.06
C GLN A 46 -49.93 -27.80 -29.20
N GLU A 47 -49.58 -29.08 -29.29
CA GLU A 47 -48.46 -29.63 -28.50
C GLU A 47 -47.12 -29.06 -28.95
N ASN A 48 -46.89 -28.90 -30.26
CA ASN A 48 -45.67 -28.26 -30.76
C ASN A 48 -45.58 -26.80 -30.32
N LYS A 49 -46.68 -26.04 -30.34
CA LYS A 49 -46.69 -24.66 -29.82
C LYS A 49 -46.37 -24.63 -28.33
N ARG A 50 -46.95 -25.53 -27.54
CA ARG A 50 -46.66 -25.65 -26.10
C ARG A 50 -45.19 -25.93 -25.85
N ILE A 51 -44.62 -26.93 -26.52
CA ILE A 51 -43.20 -27.30 -26.40
C ILE A 51 -42.31 -26.11 -26.77
N VAL A 52 -42.57 -25.41 -27.88
CA VAL A 52 -41.80 -24.23 -28.27
C VAL A 52 -41.89 -23.11 -27.22
N SER A 53 -43.07 -22.85 -26.66
CA SER A 53 -43.24 -21.84 -25.61
C SER A 53 -42.50 -22.21 -24.31
N GLU A 54 -42.56 -23.47 -23.88
CA GLU A 54 -41.82 -23.95 -22.70
C GLU A 54 -40.30 -23.88 -22.93
N LEU A 55 -39.82 -24.22 -24.13
CA LEU A 55 -38.40 -24.11 -24.50
C LEU A 55 -37.93 -22.65 -24.55
N GLN A 56 -38.75 -21.73 -25.06
CA GLN A 56 -38.45 -20.29 -25.09
C GLN A 56 -38.36 -19.71 -23.68
N ALA A 57 -39.25 -20.11 -22.77
CA ALA A 57 -39.27 -19.63 -21.39
C ALA A 57 -38.02 -20.08 -20.60
N ASN A 58 -37.54 -21.30 -20.87
CA ASN A 58 -36.42 -21.92 -20.16
C ASN A 58 -35.06 -21.79 -20.87
N ALA A 59 -35.01 -21.08 -22.00
CA ALA A 59 -33.77 -20.89 -22.74
C ALA A 59 -32.73 -20.13 -21.88
N PRO A 60 -31.48 -20.62 -21.78
CA PRO A 60 -30.48 -19.99 -20.93
C PRO A 60 -30.08 -18.61 -21.49
N ARG A 61 -30.19 -17.57 -20.65
CA ARG A 61 -29.80 -16.20 -20.97
C ARG A 61 -28.35 -15.96 -20.54
N TYR A 62 -27.46 -15.78 -21.52
CA TYR A 62 -26.04 -15.54 -21.24
C TYR A 62 -25.68 -14.07 -21.43
N HIS A 63 -25.13 -13.46 -20.38
CA HIS A 63 -24.59 -12.10 -20.43
C HIS A 63 -23.13 -12.12 -20.85
N THR A 64 -22.77 -11.26 -21.80
CA THR A 64 -21.37 -11.20 -22.27
C THR A 64 -20.49 -10.45 -21.27
N ARG A 65 -19.19 -10.77 -21.26
CA ARG A 65 -18.18 -10.00 -20.49
C ARG A 65 -18.23 -8.50 -20.81
N THR A 66 -18.48 -8.16 -22.08
CA THR A 66 -18.63 -6.77 -22.55
C THR A 66 -19.84 -6.07 -21.93
N MET A 67 -20.99 -6.75 -21.83
CA MET A 67 -22.18 -6.20 -21.17
C MET A 67 -21.94 -5.94 -19.68
N ARG A 68 -21.28 -6.89 -19.00
CA ARG A 68 -20.89 -6.73 -17.59
C ARG A 68 -19.91 -5.57 -17.39
N ILE A 69 -18.91 -5.43 -18.26
CA ILE A 69 -17.94 -4.32 -18.23
C ILE A 69 -18.65 -2.98 -18.46
N ASN A 70 -19.56 -2.90 -19.44
CA ASN A 70 -20.30 -1.68 -19.73
C ASN A 70 -21.19 -1.27 -18.55
N TYR A 71 -21.91 -2.21 -17.95
CA TYR A 71 -22.69 -1.94 -16.74
C TYR A 71 -21.81 -1.41 -15.60
N LEU A 72 -20.69 -2.08 -15.31
CA LEU A 72 -19.77 -1.64 -14.26
C LEU A 72 -19.20 -0.24 -14.53
N ARG A 73 -18.82 0.08 -15.77
CA ARG A 73 -18.37 1.42 -16.17
C ARG A 73 -19.44 2.49 -15.99
N THR A 74 -20.69 2.19 -16.37
CA THR A 74 -21.81 3.11 -16.16
C THR A 74 -22.08 3.35 -14.68
N CYS A 75 -22.03 2.29 -13.86
CA CYS A 75 -22.17 2.40 -12.41
C CYS A 75 -21.01 3.15 -11.75
N GLU A 76 -19.77 2.98 -12.21
CA GLU A 76 -18.62 3.74 -11.70
C GLU A 76 -18.79 5.25 -11.94
N LEU A 77 -19.37 5.64 -13.08
CA LEU A 77 -19.66 7.05 -13.39
C LEU A 77 -20.75 7.64 -12.47
N LEU A 78 -21.83 6.89 -12.25
CA LEU A 78 -23.02 7.38 -11.53
C LEU A 78 -22.94 7.17 -10.01
N LEU A 79 -22.19 6.16 -9.57
CA LEU A 79 -22.06 5.74 -8.18
C LEU A 79 -20.57 5.59 -7.81
N PRO A 80 -19.77 6.68 -7.83
CA PRO A 80 -18.32 6.62 -7.66
C PRO A 80 -17.86 6.09 -6.29
N LYS A 81 -18.75 6.07 -5.28
CA LYS A 81 -18.48 5.53 -3.94
C LYS A 81 -18.89 4.06 -3.78
N ALA A 82 -19.54 3.45 -4.77
CA ALA A 82 -20.01 2.07 -4.67
C ALA A 82 -18.85 1.08 -4.85
N LYS A 83 -18.76 0.09 -3.95
CA LYS A 83 -17.72 -0.95 -4.04
C LYS A 83 -17.97 -1.84 -5.27
N PRO A 84 -16.93 -2.19 -6.06
CA PRO A 84 -17.08 -3.07 -7.22
C PRO A 84 -17.73 -4.42 -6.91
N SER A 85 -17.51 -4.97 -5.71
CA SER A 85 -18.16 -6.22 -5.26
C SER A 85 -19.68 -6.09 -5.12
N SER A 86 -20.16 -4.95 -4.62
CA SER A 86 -21.59 -4.67 -4.48
C SER A 86 -22.23 -4.48 -5.84
N LEU A 87 -21.59 -3.72 -6.74
CA LEU A 87 -22.09 -3.53 -8.11
C LEU A 87 -22.16 -4.83 -8.91
N ARG A 88 -21.17 -5.71 -8.77
CA ARG A 88 -21.20 -7.06 -9.37
C ARG A 88 -22.34 -7.92 -8.83
N THR A 89 -22.61 -7.82 -7.53
CA THR A 89 -23.68 -8.60 -6.89
C THR A 89 -25.06 -8.08 -7.31
N ILE A 90 -25.24 -6.75 -7.36
CA ILE A 90 -26.45 -6.10 -7.88
C ILE A 90 -26.67 -6.48 -9.35
N TYR A 91 -25.62 -6.44 -10.18
CA TYR A 91 -25.70 -6.89 -11.58
C TYR A 91 -26.23 -8.32 -11.67
N ARG A 92 -25.67 -9.26 -10.89
CA ARG A 92 -26.15 -10.65 -10.86
C ARG A 92 -27.59 -10.78 -10.40
N MET A 93 -27.99 -10.06 -9.36
CA MET A 93 -29.37 -10.07 -8.84
C MET A 93 -30.37 -9.56 -9.88
N LEU A 94 -30.04 -8.48 -10.59
CA LEU A 94 -30.91 -7.87 -11.61
C LEU A 94 -30.97 -8.69 -12.91
N THR A 95 -29.90 -9.41 -13.25
CA THR A 95 -29.75 -10.03 -14.58
C THR A 95 -29.85 -11.56 -14.57
N GLY A 96 -29.81 -12.19 -13.39
CA GLY A 96 -29.75 -13.65 -13.27
C GLY A 96 -28.41 -14.25 -13.72
N ASP A 97 -27.34 -13.46 -13.80
CA ASP A 97 -26.02 -13.92 -14.24
C ASP A 97 -25.43 -14.98 -13.28
N VAL A 98 -25.22 -16.20 -13.80
CA VAL A 98 -24.66 -17.36 -13.10
C VAL A 98 -23.17 -17.59 -13.39
N SER A 99 -22.49 -16.63 -14.02
CA SER A 99 -21.06 -16.76 -14.34
C SER A 99 -20.22 -17.02 -13.07
N ALA A 100 -19.29 -17.97 -13.16
CA ALA A 100 -18.35 -18.26 -12.08
C ALA A 100 -17.48 -17.03 -11.75
N ALA A 101 -17.02 -16.93 -10.50
CA ALA A 101 -16.04 -15.92 -10.11
C ALA A 101 -14.66 -16.27 -10.71
N GLU A 102 -13.84 -15.27 -11.05
CA GLU A 102 -12.54 -15.52 -11.69
C GLU A 102 -11.54 -16.17 -10.71
N ILE A 103 -11.69 -15.93 -9.41
CA ILE A 103 -10.84 -16.47 -8.34
C ILE A 103 -11.65 -16.85 -7.09
N ALA A 104 -11.15 -17.83 -6.31
CA ALA A 104 -11.82 -18.35 -5.11
C ALA A 104 -12.10 -17.26 -4.04
N ASN A 105 -11.21 -16.28 -3.92
CA ASN A 105 -11.41 -15.14 -3.00
C ASN A 105 -12.58 -14.25 -3.45
N GLU A 106 -12.75 -14.06 -4.75
CA GLU A 106 -13.88 -13.28 -5.29
C GLU A 106 -15.20 -14.01 -5.03
N ALA A 107 -15.24 -15.34 -5.20
CA ALA A 107 -16.42 -16.15 -4.87
C ALA A 107 -16.87 -15.95 -3.42
N ARG A 108 -15.92 -16.07 -2.46
CA ARG A 108 -16.19 -15.85 -1.03
C ARG A 108 -16.65 -14.44 -0.70
N VAL A 109 -16.10 -13.42 -1.36
CA VAL A 109 -16.52 -12.03 -1.16
C VAL A 109 -17.93 -11.82 -1.73
N ASN A 110 -18.22 -12.36 -2.92
CA ASN A 110 -19.53 -12.23 -3.56
C ASN A 110 -20.64 -12.91 -2.75
N GLU A 111 -20.38 -14.10 -2.17
CA GLU A 111 -21.33 -14.77 -1.27
C GLU A 111 -21.68 -13.91 -0.05
N ARG A 112 -20.67 -13.33 0.61
CA ARG A 112 -20.90 -12.46 1.78
C ARG A 112 -21.65 -11.20 1.40
N VAL A 113 -21.28 -10.55 0.28
CA VAL A 113 -21.96 -9.34 -0.22
C VAL A 113 -23.42 -9.63 -0.60
N LYS A 114 -23.70 -10.81 -1.15
CA LYS A 114 -25.08 -11.25 -1.40
C LYS A 114 -25.88 -11.34 -0.11
N MET A 115 -25.35 -11.98 0.92
CA MET A 115 -25.99 -12.05 2.23
C MET A 115 -26.24 -10.65 2.83
N PHE A 116 -25.26 -9.74 2.74
CA PHE A 116 -25.43 -8.36 3.22
C PHE A 116 -26.57 -7.61 2.51
N LEU A 117 -26.66 -7.74 1.18
CA LEU A 117 -27.71 -7.10 0.39
C LEU A 117 -29.10 -7.69 0.64
N GLU A 118 -29.18 -9.01 0.84
CA GLU A 118 -30.45 -9.71 1.14
C GLU A 118 -30.97 -9.38 2.54
N LEU A 119 -30.07 -9.16 3.51
CA LEU A 119 -30.43 -8.79 4.88
C LEU A 119 -30.76 -7.30 5.05
N GLY A 120 -30.52 -6.47 4.01
CA GLY A 120 -30.87 -5.05 4.01
C GLY A 120 -30.07 -4.19 5.00
N ASP A 121 -29.01 -4.75 5.60
CA ASP A 121 -28.23 -4.11 6.66
C ASP A 121 -26.76 -3.93 6.21
N PRO A 122 -26.32 -2.69 5.93
CA PRO A 122 -24.95 -2.41 5.54
C PRO A 122 -23.93 -2.61 6.66
N ASP A 123 -24.35 -2.77 7.92
CA ASP A 123 -23.51 -2.78 9.12
C ASP A 123 -23.38 -4.16 9.81
N ILE A 124 -23.85 -5.26 9.19
CA ILE A 124 -23.72 -6.65 9.72
C ILE A 124 -22.26 -7.11 9.94
N THR A 125 -21.26 -6.33 9.54
CA THR A 125 -19.90 -6.55 10.05
C THR A 125 -19.84 -6.27 11.54
N ILE A 126 -20.12 -7.30 12.34
CA ILE A 126 -20.05 -7.28 13.79
C ILE A 126 -18.63 -6.88 14.21
N ASP A 127 -18.54 -5.79 14.97
CA ASP A 127 -17.32 -5.47 15.69
C ASP A 127 -17.16 -6.45 16.84
N LEU A 128 -16.26 -7.42 16.69
CA LEU A 128 -16.08 -8.45 17.69
C LEU A 128 -15.56 -7.90 19.03
N ARG A 129 -15.13 -6.63 19.11
CA ARG A 129 -14.79 -5.97 20.37
C ARG A 129 -16.00 -5.77 21.28
N GLU A 130 -17.20 -5.63 20.74
CA GLU A 130 -18.43 -5.46 21.53
C GLU A 130 -18.73 -6.68 22.41
N HIS A 131 -18.14 -7.83 22.07
CA HIS A 131 -18.22 -9.05 22.85
C HIS A 131 -17.08 -9.19 23.89
N ASN A 132 -16.18 -8.22 23.98
CA ASN A 132 -15.18 -8.17 25.04
C ASN A 132 -15.82 -7.60 26.32
N SER A 133 -16.02 -8.46 27.32
CA SER A 133 -16.59 -8.09 28.61
C SER A 133 -15.67 -7.20 29.47
N GLY A 134 -14.45 -6.92 28.99
CA GLY A 134 -13.48 -6.06 29.67
C GLY A 134 -12.93 -6.69 30.96
N LYS A 135 -12.02 -5.96 31.62
CA LYS A 135 -11.55 -6.26 32.98
C LYS A 135 -11.54 -4.96 33.78
N PRO A 136 -11.81 -5.00 35.10
CA PRO A 136 -11.65 -3.83 35.95
C PRO A 136 -10.21 -3.30 35.82
N SER A 137 -10.10 -2.02 35.52
CA SER A 137 -8.82 -1.38 35.21
C SER A 137 -8.23 -0.78 36.48
N LYS A 138 -6.98 -1.14 36.79
CA LYS A 138 -6.17 -0.48 37.82
C LYS A 138 -5.43 0.75 37.29
N TYR A 139 -5.64 1.10 36.01
CA TYR A 139 -4.88 2.09 35.25
C TYR A 139 -5.72 3.30 34.86
N ASP A 140 -6.85 3.56 35.54
CA ASP A 140 -7.81 4.59 35.14
C ASP A 140 -7.20 6.00 35.10
N THR A 141 -6.32 6.29 36.07
CA THR A 141 -5.54 7.54 36.09
C THR A 141 -4.65 7.67 34.85
N PHE A 142 -3.95 6.59 34.47
CA PHE A 142 -3.14 6.57 33.25
C PHE A 142 -4.00 6.77 31.99
N TRP A 143 -5.16 6.12 31.90
CA TRP A 143 -6.05 6.27 30.73
C TRP A 143 -6.61 7.68 30.60
N LYS A 144 -6.92 8.34 31.71
CA LYS A 144 -7.37 9.74 31.70
C LYS A 144 -6.28 10.68 31.17
N ILE A 145 -5.04 10.48 31.60
CA ILE A 145 -3.88 11.28 31.14
C ILE A 145 -3.59 10.97 29.67
N ALA A 146 -3.64 9.70 29.27
CA ALA A 146 -3.50 9.29 27.88
C ALA A 146 -4.55 9.94 26.97
N ALA A 147 -5.82 10.01 27.40
CA ALA A 147 -6.88 10.69 26.67
C ALA A 147 -6.61 12.20 26.54
N GLN A 148 -6.20 12.86 27.62
CA GLN A 148 -5.85 14.29 27.62
C GLN A 148 -4.64 14.58 26.72
N PHE A 149 -3.60 13.74 26.79
CA PHE A 149 -2.44 13.80 25.93
C PHE A 149 -2.86 13.73 24.45
N LEU A 150 -3.70 12.75 24.10
CA LEU A 150 -4.18 12.57 22.73
C LEU A 150 -5.10 13.68 22.26
N GLU A 151 -5.96 14.23 23.11
CA GLU A 151 -6.80 15.40 22.80
C GLU A 151 -5.95 16.65 22.54
N GLY A 152 -4.94 16.90 23.39
CA GLY A 152 -3.97 17.97 23.19
C GLY A 152 -3.23 17.84 21.84
N LYS A 153 -2.74 16.63 21.54
CA LYS A 153 -2.07 16.36 20.25
C LYS A 153 -3.04 16.36 19.06
N ALA A 154 -4.30 15.98 19.24
CA ALA A 154 -5.31 16.04 18.19
C ALA A 154 -5.64 17.50 17.84
N ALA A 155 -5.77 18.38 18.84
CA ALA A 155 -5.96 19.82 18.63
C ALA A 155 -4.79 20.45 17.85
N ASP A 156 -3.55 19.99 18.10
CA ASP A 156 -2.37 20.37 17.32
C ASP A 156 -2.40 19.79 15.89
N ALA A 157 -2.93 18.56 15.74
CA ALA A 157 -2.91 17.78 14.50
C ALA A 157 -4.12 17.98 13.55
N VAL A 158 -5.17 18.73 13.93
CA VAL A 158 -6.25 19.19 12.99
C VAL A 158 -5.69 20.01 11.82
N THR A 159 -4.41 20.40 11.87
CA THR A 159 -3.70 21.08 10.77
C THR A 159 -2.75 20.20 9.95
N ALA A 160 -2.73 18.88 10.18
CA ALA A 160 -2.00 17.94 9.33
C ALA A 160 -2.78 17.74 8.02
N VAL A 161 -2.31 18.42 6.97
CA VAL A 161 -2.90 18.41 5.62
C VAL A 161 -2.93 16.98 5.06
N ASP A 162 -4.09 16.35 5.16
CA ASP A 162 -4.53 15.42 4.14
C ASP A 162 -4.92 16.27 2.91
N GLU A 163 -4.40 15.97 1.72
CA GLU A 163 -4.75 16.72 0.49
C GLU A 163 -6.27 16.65 0.21
N ARG A 164 -6.97 15.73 0.87
CA ARG A 164 -8.42 15.74 1.00
C ARG A 164 -8.80 16.38 2.34
N ARG A 165 -9.13 17.67 2.30
CA ARG A 165 -9.57 18.49 3.45
C ARG A 165 -10.84 18.02 4.18
N HIS A 166 -11.27 16.76 4.03
CA HIS A 166 -12.61 16.29 4.40
C HIS A 166 -12.62 14.91 5.10
N ASP A 167 -11.46 14.34 5.46
CA ASP A 167 -11.45 13.07 6.20
C ASP A 167 -11.35 13.29 7.73
N THR A 168 -12.19 12.57 8.48
CA THR A 168 -12.35 12.63 9.95
C THR A 168 -11.18 11.99 10.72
N ILE A 169 -10.06 11.70 10.05
CA ILE A 169 -8.95 10.89 10.57
C ILE A 169 -7.70 11.76 10.68
N VAL A 170 -7.15 11.86 11.88
CA VAL A 170 -5.94 12.65 12.18
C VAL A 170 -4.74 11.72 12.41
N HIS A 171 -3.57 12.09 11.88
CA HIS A 171 -2.33 11.33 12.05
C HIS A 171 -1.49 11.83 13.23
N LEU A 172 -1.27 10.98 14.23
CA LEU A 172 -0.37 11.25 15.36
C LEU A 172 1.09 11.06 14.92
N ALA A 173 1.79 12.16 14.62
CA ALA A 173 3.19 12.10 14.18
C ALA A 173 4.22 12.15 15.30
N THR A 174 3.80 12.48 16.53
CA THR A 174 4.70 12.69 17.67
C THR A 174 5.18 11.38 18.30
N ALA A 175 4.39 10.30 18.20
CA ALA A 175 4.74 9.01 18.74
C ALA A 175 5.11 8.04 17.61
N ILE A 176 6.39 7.65 17.56
CA ILE A 176 6.98 6.84 16.48
C ILE A 176 6.72 5.34 16.71
N SER A 177 6.49 4.95 17.98
CA SER A 177 6.17 3.57 18.37
C SER A 177 5.25 3.50 19.59
N VAL A 178 4.77 2.30 19.92
CA VAL A 178 3.96 2.07 21.15
C VAL A 178 4.75 2.34 22.42
N ASN A 179 6.04 1.98 22.42
CA ASN A 179 6.93 2.22 23.56
C ASN A 179 7.21 3.71 23.72
N ASP A 180 7.43 4.40 22.61
CA ASP A 180 7.62 5.85 22.60
C ASP A 180 6.36 6.58 23.10
N LEU A 181 5.17 6.19 22.63
CA LEU A 181 3.91 6.70 23.15
C LEU A 181 3.76 6.46 24.66
N LEU A 182 4.10 5.25 25.12
CA LEU A 182 4.04 4.90 26.54
C LEU A 182 4.94 5.81 27.38
N HIS A 183 6.18 6.02 26.95
CA HIS A 183 7.14 6.88 27.65
C HIS A 183 6.74 8.36 27.63
N GLN A 184 6.16 8.85 26.54
CA GLN A 184 5.66 10.22 26.46
C GLN A 184 4.52 10.44 27.47
N ILE A 185 3.57 9.50 27.56
CA ILE A 185 2.45 9.59 28.51
C ILE A 185 2.95 9.41 29.96
N GLU A 186 3.89 8.49 30.19
CA GLU A 186 4.50 8.25 31.50
C GLU A 186 5.13 9.53 32.08
N ARG A 187 5.78 10.36 31.25
CA ARG A 187 6.37 11.63 31.70
C ARG A 187 5.34 12.66 32.18
N GLU A 188 4.10 12.56 31.71
CA GLU A 188 3.00 13.43 32.13
C GLU A 188 2.21 12.84 33.31
N CYS A 189 2.52 11.61 33.72
CA CYS A 189 1.85 10.96 34.84
C CYS A 189 2.42 11.42 36.20
N PRO A 190 1.56 11.62 37.22
CA PRO A 190 2.01 11.85 38.58
C PRO A 190 2.89 10.72 39.11
N PRO A 191 3.81 11.01 40.07
CA PRO A 191 4.58 9.97 40.76
C PRO A 191 3.67 8.90 41.35
N GLU A 192 4.09 7.63 41.30
CA GLU A 192 3.34 6.45 41.80
C GLU A 192 2.12 6.00 40.97
N THR A 193 1.84 6.65 39.83
CA THR A 193 0.79 6.18 38.92
C THR A 193 1.15 4.79 38.36
N PRO A 194 0.27 3.78 38.45
CA PRO A 194 0.54 2.47 37.84
C PRO A 194 0.56 2.59 36.31
N ILE A 195 1.63 2.13 35.68
CA ILE A 195 1.84 2.20 34.23
C ILE A 195 1.56 0.83 33.59
N PRO A 196 0.74 0.75 32.53
CA PRO A 196 0.50 -0.50 31.83
C PRO A 196 1.72 -0.93 31.00
N SER A 197 1.86 -2.24 30.77
CA SER A 197 2.84 -2.72 29.78
C SER A 197 2.50 -2.24 28.37
N ALA A 198 3.52 -2.09 27.51
CA ALA A 198 3.33 -1.74 26.11
C ALA A 198 2.41 -2.73 25.35
N GLN A 199 2.44 -4.01 25.71
CA GLN A 199 1.55 -5.02 25.14
C GLN A 199 0.10 -4.77 25.55
N TRP A 200 -0.16 -4.37 26.80
CA TRP A 200 -1.50 -4.03 27.27
C TRP A 200 -2.00 -2.73 26.64
N LEU A 201 -1.14 -1.71 26.51
CA LEU A 201 -1.43 -0.46 25.81
C LEU A 201 -1.86 -0.74 24.35
N ARG A 202 -1.14 -1.62 23.66
CA ARG A 202 -1.45 -2.01 22.26
C ARG A 202 -2.86 -2.59 22.09
N LEU A 203 -3.37 -3.33 23.08
CA LEU A 203 -4.72 -3.90 23.05
C LEU A 203 -5.82 -2.86 23.25
N GLN A 204 -5.47 -1.65 23.71
CA GLN A 204 -6.42 -0.56 23.88
C GLN A 204 -6.70 0.19 22.57
N PHE A 205 -5.92 -0.05 21.51
CA PHE A 205 -6.08 0.63 20.23
C PHE A 205 -7.21 0.01 19.41
N TRP A 206 -7.70 0.76 18.43
CA TRP A 206 -8.56 0.27 17.35
C TRP A 206 -7.78 -0.60 16.37
N LEU A 207 -8.32 -1.78 16.08
CA LEU A 207 -7.78 -2.68 15.07
C LEU A 207 -8.12 -2.23 13.65
N LYS A 208 -7.24 -2.60 12.70
CA LYS A 208 -7.48 -2.39 11.27
C LYS A 208 -8.68 -3.17 10.74
N ASN A 209 -9.00 -4.32 11.34
CA ASN A 209 -10.14 -5.13 10.95
C ASN A 209 -10.89 -5.65 12.20
N PRO A 210 -12.03 -5.04 12.56
CA PRO A 210 -12.78 -5.39 13.77
C PRO A 210 -13.43 -6.79 13.69
N THR A 211 -13.56 -7.37 12.49
CA THR A 211 -14.23 -8.66 12.26
C THR A 211 -13.36 -9.91 12.46
N ARG A 212 -12.06 -9.75 12.78
CA ARG A 212 -11.18 -10.90 13.05
C ARG A 212 -11.34 -11.40 14.48
N LEU A 213 -11.23 -12.71 14.70
CA LEU A 213 -11.29 -13.31 16.04
C LEU A 213 -10.29 -12.69 17.03
N SER A 214 -9.11 -12.26 16.56
CA SER A 214 -8.14 -11.55 17.39
C SER A 214 -8.68 -10.25 18.00
N SER A 215 -9.73 -9.64 17.41
CA SER A 215 -10.35 -8.42 17.90
C SER A 215 -11.06 -8.58 19.24
N LEU A 216 -11.44 -9.80 19.62
CA LEU A 216 -12.04 -10.08 20.94
C LEU A 216 -11.13 -9.66 22.10
N GLN A 217 -9.81 -9.60 21.86
CA GLN A 217 -8.83 -9.21 22.89
C GLN A 217 -8.67 -7.69 23.02
N PHE A 218 -9.19 -6.92 22.07
CA PHE A 218 -9.03 -5.47 22.02
C PHE A 218 -10.22 -4.81 22.70
N THR A 219 -9.95 -3.72 23.42
CA THR A 219 -11.01 -2.93 24.09
C THR A 219 -11.39 -1.73 23.24
N GLY A 220 -10.46 -1.20 22.43
CA GLY A 220 -10.69 0.02 21.66
C GLY A 220 -10.84 1.29 22.50
N LEU A 221 -10.40 1.26 23.76
CA LEU A 221 -10.50 2.36 24.73
C LEU A 221 -9.82 3.65 24.23
N LEU A 222 -8.74 3.53 23.48
CA LEU A 222 -8.09 4.67 22.82
C LEU A 222 -8.60 4.77 21.38
N PRO A 223 -9.04 5.96 20.91
CA PRO A 223 -9.48 6.18 19.54
C PRO A 223 -8.30 6.25 18.54
N LEU A 224 -7.30 5.38 18.72
CA LEU A 224 -6.09 5.29 17.91
C LEU A 224 -6.10 3.99 17.13
N LYS A 225 -5.81 4.04 15.82
CA LYS A 225 -5.59 2.83 15.02
C LYS A 225 -4.18 2.80 14.45
N PHE A 226 -3.54 1.63 14.47
CA PHE A 226 -2.29 1.46 13.72
C PHE A 226 -2.58 1.54 12.23
N MET A 227 -2.06 2.58 11.61
CA MET A 227 -2.15 2.78 10.17
C MET A 227 -0.74 2.94 9.63
N VAL A 228 -0.34 2.01 8.77
CA VAL A 228 0.87 2.22 7.95
C VAL A 228 0.51 3.34 6.97
N GLN A 229 1.29 4.42 6.98
CA GLN A 229 1.16 5.48 6.00
C GLN A 229 1.43 4.88 4.62
N THR A 230 0.37 4.57 3.87
CA THR A 230 0.48 4.14 2.49
C THR A 230 0.51 5.38 1.60
N ARG A 231 1.41 5.43 0.61
CA ARG A 231 1.43 6.52 -0.38
C ARG A 231 0.02 6.73 -0.95
N GLN A 232 -0.43 7.99 -0.95
CA GLN A 232 -1.76 8.40 -1.41
C GLN A 232 -1.89 8.30 -2.94
N LEU A 233 -0.78 8.47 -3.67
CA LEU A 233 -0.67 8.25 -5.10
C LEU A 233 -0.25 6.80 -5.38
N ARG A 234 -1.22 5.98 -5.77
CA ARG A 234 -0.97 4.70 -6.44
C ARG A 234 -1.40 4.86 -7.89
N ALA A 235 -0.44 4.98 -8.79
CA ALA A 235 -0.73 4.92 -10.21
C ALA A 235 -0.80 3.45 -10.64
N SER A 236 -1.89 3.08 -11.32
CA SER A 236 -1.98 1.77 -11.96
C SER A 236 -1.16 1.79 -13.24
N HIS A 237 -0.03 1.09 -13.27
CA HIS A 237 0.74 0.90 -14.51
C HIS A 237 0.34 -0.43 -15.16
N PRO A 238 0.11 -0.49 -16.48
CA PRO A 238 -0.27 -1.73 -17.17
C PRO A 238 0.71 -2.88 -16.88
N ASP A 239 2.01 -2.58 -16.82
CA ASP A 239 3.08 -3.58 -16.62
C ASP A 239 3.35 -3.96 -15.14
N VAL A 240 2.52 -3.49 -14.20
CA VAL A 240 2.69 -3.79 -12.77
C VAL A 240 2.75 -5.30 -12.47
N HIS A 241 2.07 -6.10 -13.29
CA HIS A 241 1.99 -7.54 -13.14
C HIS A 241 3.31 -8.23 -13.50
N TYR A 242 4.03 -7.76 -14.52
CA TYR A 242 5.37 -8.27 -14.86
C TYR A 242 6.36 -8.03 -13.73
N ALA A 243 6.39 -6.81 -13.19
CA ALA A 243 7.27 -6.49 -12.06
C ALA A 243 6.91 -7.26 -10.78
N SER A 244 5.61 -7.48 -10.52
CA SER A 244 5.19 -8.37 -9.42
C SER A 244 5.69 -9.79 -9.62
N ALA A 245 5.64 -10.31 -10.85
CA ALA A 245 6.11 -11.65 -11.18
C ALA A 245 7.63 -11.75 -11.01
N LEU A 246 8.40 -10.79 -11.55
CA LEU A 246 9.85 -10.73 -11.37
C LEU A 246 10.24 -10.69 -9.89
N PHE A 247 9.60 -9.82 -9.10
CA PHE A 247 9.88 -9.74 -7.67
C PHE A 247 9.51 -11.03 -6.91
N ARG A 248 8.43 -11.70 -7.34
CA ARG A 248 8.08 -13.00 -6.80
C ARG A 248 9.13 -14.06 -7.14
N TYR A 249 9.60 -14.11 -8.38
CA TYR A 249 10.63 -15.06 -8.82
C TYR A 249 11.95 -14.84 -8.10
N GLU A 250 12.37 -13.59 -7.91
CA GLU A 250 13.56 -13.25 -7.12
C GLU A 250 13.42 -13.74 -5.67
N LYS A 251 12.26 -13.52 -5.03
CA LYS A 251 12.01 -14.04 -3.68
C LYS A 251 11.99 -15.57 -3.62
N GLU A 252 11.37 -16.23 -4.59
CA GLU A 252 11.37 -17.69 -4.68
C GLU A 252 12.80 -18.24 -4.89
N PHE A 253 13.60 -17.57 -5.71
CA PHE A 253 15.02 -17.87 -5.91
C PHE A 253 15.82 -17.67 -4.62
N ALA A 254 15.65 -16.54 -3.93
CA ALA A 254 16.33 -16.24 -2.68
C ALA A 254 16.00 -17.27 -1.59
N VAL A 255 14.73 -17.69 -1.46
CA VAL A 255 14.31 -18.74 -0.53
C VAL A 255 14.94 -20.09 -0.90
N LYS A 256 14.93 -20.46 -2.19
CA LYS A 256 15.48 -21.72 -2.67
C LYS A 256 16.99 -21.84 -2.42
N PHE A 257 17.72 -20.74 -2.58
CA PHE A 257 19.18 -20.67 -2.44
C PHE A 257 19.63 -19.94 -1.17
N ARG A 258 18.77 -19.88 -0.14
CA ARG A 258 18.95 -19.12 1.09
C ARG A 258 20.35 -19.19 1.72
N LYS A 259 20.99 -20.37 1.70
CA LYS A 259 22.32 -20.58 2.29
C LYS A 259 23.45 -19.85 1.58
N ILE A 260 23.29 -19.56 0.29
CA ILE A 260 24.33 -18.98 -0.57
C ILE A 260 23.93 -17.62 -1.15
N THR A 261 22.77 -17.09 -0.76
CA THR A 261 22.21 -15.84 -1.28
C THR A 261 22.09 -14.77 -0.19
N ASN A 262 22.45 -13.55 -0.53
CA ASN A 262 22.03 -12.33 0.16
C ASN A 262 20.95 -11.64 -0.66
N LEU A 263 19.91 -11.15 0.01
CA LEU A 263 18.85 -10.34 -0.62
C LEU A 263 18.90 -8.95 0.01
N VAL A 264 19.18 -7.94 -0.81
CA VAL A 264 19.33 -6.56 -0.35
C VAL A 264 18.37 -5.65 -1.11
N PHE A 265 17.66 -4.83 -0.35
CA PHE A 265 16.78 -3.80 -0.87
C PHE A 265 17.47 -2.45 -0.72
N LEU A 266 17.44 -1.62 -1.77
CA LEU A 266 18.16 -0.35 -1.82
C LEU A 266 17.24 0.74 -2.35
N ASP A 267 17.33 1.92 -1.75
CA ASP A 267 16.70 3.14 -2.28
C ASP A 267 17.36 4.40 -1.69
N ASP A 268 17.31 5.50 -2.44
CA ASP A 268 17.78 6.81 -2.01
C ASP A 268 16.59 7.72 -1.67
N LYS A 269 16.76 8.55 -0.64
CA LYS A 269 15.73 9.51 -0.24
C LYS A 269 15.85 10.75 -1.12
N TYR A 270 14.72 11.42 -1.32
CA TYR A 270 14.75 12.80 -1.79
C TYR A 270 15.60 13.66 -0.83
N ARG A 271 16.34 14.62 -1.40
CA ARG A 271 17.24 15.54 -0.69
C ARG A 271 16.54 16.18 0.51
N CYS A 272 17.11 15.99 1.70
CA CYS A 272 16.78 16.73 2.90
C CYS A 272 17.50 18.08 2.85
N LYS A 273 16.75 19.16 3.04
CA LYS A 273 17.29 20.52 3.06
C LYS A 273 18.06 20.75 4.36
N VAL A 274 19.26 21.32 4.26
CA VAL A 274 20.10 21.75 5.37
C VAL A 274 20.62 23.15 5.02
N GLU A 275 20.70 24.03 6.00
CA GLU A 275 21.04 25.44 5.77
C GLU A 275 22.12 25.95 6.74
N GLU A 276 22.43 27.24 6.68
CA GLU A 276 23.58 27.86 7.35
C GLU A 276 23.42 27.89 8.89
N PRO A 277 24.54 27.97 9.64
CA PRO A 277 24.51 28.06 11.09
C PRO A 277 23.64 29.23 11.57
N GLY A 278 22.72 28.95 12.49
CA GLY A 278 21.76 29.93 13.02
C GLY A 278 20.50 30.15 12.16
N PHE A 279 20.42 29.50 10.99
CA PHE A 279 19.28 29.60 10.07
C PHE A 279 18.77 28.21 9.69
N PRO A 280 18.13 27.45 10.61
CA PRO A 280 17.62 26.13 10.28
C PRO A 280 16.53 26.19 9.21
N VAL A 281 16.49 25.18 8.33
CA VAL A 281 15.46 25.04 7.28
C VAL A 281 14.66 23.75 7.48
N ALA A 282 13.39 23.76 7.10
CA ALA A 282 12.54 22.58 7.25
C ALA A 282 13.09 21.39 6.45
N ALA A 283 13.37 20.28 7.14
CA ALA A 283 13.93 19.06 6.52
C ALA A 283 13.00 18.44 5.48
N VAL A 284 11.68 18.66 5.63
CA VAL A 284 10.61 18.19 4.74
C VAL A 284 9.66 19.36 4.47
N GLU A 285 9.23 19.53 3.22
CA GLU A 285 8.39 20.65 2.76
C GLU A 285 6.96 20.67 3.35
N ARG A 286 6.60 19.69 4.17
CA ARG A 286 5.26 19.63 4.81
C ARG A 286 5.27 20.39 6.12
N GLY A 287 4.84 21.65 6.07
CA GLY A 287 4.66 22.49 7.25
C GLY A 287 3.71 21.87 8.28
N LYS A 288 4.12 21.91 9.55
CA LYS A 288 3.30 21.57 10.72
C LYS A 288 3.48 22.64 11.79
N LYS A 289 2.43 22.87 12.59
CA LYS A 289 2.55 23.66 13.82
C LYS A 289 3.36 22.87 14.84
N VAL A 290 4.32 23.51 15.47
CA VAL A 290 5.23 22.90 16.45
C VAL A 290 5.09 23.63 17.78
N VAL A 291 5.07 22.89 18.89
CA VAL A 291 5.09 23.49 20.23
C VAL A 291 6.52 23.92 20.53
N VAL A 292 6.67 25.19 20.90
CA VAL A 292 7.95 25.83 21.15
C VAL A 292 7.92 26.39 22.57
N SER A 293 9.04 26.32 23.30
CA SER A 293 9.14 26.96 24.61
C SER A 293 8.84 28.46 24.48
N LYS A 294 8.21 29.04 25.51
CA LYS A 294 7.77 30.44 25.52
C LYS A 294 8.91 31.43 25.19
N ASP A 295 10.13 31.06 25.55
CA ASP A 295 11.32 31.90 25.41
C ASP A 295 12.20 31.50 24.21
N THR A 296 11.73 30.56 23.36
CA THR A 296 12.47 30.11 22.18
C THR A 296 11.81 30.66 20.92
N THR A 297 12.57 31.40 20.12
CA THR A 297 12.10 31.86 18.80
C THR A 297 12.31 30.75 17.79
N PHE A 298 11.24 30.07 17.37
CA PHE A 298 11.29 29.06 16.31
C PHE A 298 11.21 29.76 14.95
N MET A 299 12.36 30.18 14.45
CA MET A 299 12.51 30.74 13.10
C MET A 299 13.13 29.69 12.20
N VAL A 300 12.50 29.43 11.08
CA VAL A 300 13.00 28.53 10.04
C VAL A 300 13.10 29.35 8.76
N ALA A 301 14.23 29.27 8.07
CA ALA A 301 14.48 30.00 6.83
C ALA A 301 13.51 29.56 5.71
N ASP A 302 13.27 30.46 4.76
CA ASP A 302 12.42 30.16 3.61
C ASP A 302 13.10 29.13 2.69
N HIS A 303 12.30 28.20 2.18
CA HIS A 303 12.69 26.98 1.51
C HIS A 303 13.28 27.15 0.10
N ASP A 304 13.36 28.38 -0.41
CA ASP A 304 13.69 28.72 -1.78
C ASP A 304 15.21 28.80 -2.04
N PHE A 305 16.06 28.85 -1.00
CA PHE A 305 17.49 29.19 -1.16
C PHE A 305 18.49 28.29 -0.40
N THR A 306 18.25 26.98 -0.32
CA THR A 306 19.18 26.05 0.37
C THR A 306 20.42 25.72 -0.46
N LYS A 307 21.61 26.08 0.03
CA LYS A 307 22.90 25.78 -0.63
C LYS A 307 23.35 24.32 -0.46
N THR A 308 23.11 23.74 0.71
CA THR A 308 23.56 22.40 1.11
C THR A 308 22.37 21.47 1.35
N GLY A 309 22.65 20.21 1.65
CA GLY A 309 21.61 19.23 1.95
C GLY A 309 22.21 17.88 2.25
N ILE A 310 21.37 16.94 2.65
CA ILE A 310 21.78 15.57 2.91
C ILE A 310 20.83 14.64 2.15
N ILE A 311 21.38 13.61 1.53
CA ILE A 311 20.61 12.54 0.88
C ILE A 311 20.81 11.26 1.70
N PRO A 312 19.82 10.87 2.51
CA PRO A 312 19.80 9.55 3.14
C PRO A 312 19.71 8.45 2.07
N SER A 313 20.65 7.51 2.10
CA SER A 313 20.64 6.28 1.31
C SER A 313 20.38 5.11 2.23
N VAL A 314 19.42 4.26 1.87
CA VAL A 314 18.97 3.17 2.76
C VAL A 314 19.21 1.83 2.10
N ALA A 315 19.92 0.97 2.82
CA ALA A 315 20.10 -0.43 2.48
C ALA A 315 19.42 -1.31 3.54
N MET A 316 18.59 -2.25 3.10
CA MET A 316 18.00 -3.26 3.98
C MET A 316 18.48 -4.64 3.53
N ILE A 317 19.27 -5.27 4.40
CA ILE A 317 19.73 -6.64 4.24
C ILE A 317 18.65 -7.55 4.80
N CYS A 318 17.99 -8.31 3.93
CA CYS A 318 16.85 -9.14 4.29
C CYS A 318 17.28 -10.43 5.00
N ASP A 319 16.62 -10.73 6.11
CA ASP A 319 16.62 -12.07 6.70
C ASP A 319 15.73 -12.97 5.86
N ILE A 320 16.31 -13.63 4.85
CA ILE A 320 15.55 -14.46 3.91
C ILE A 320 14.76 -15.52 4.70
N PRO A 321 13.42 -15.57 4.58
CA PRO A 321 12.59 -16.51 5.31
C PRO A 321 12.69 -17.95 4.76
N GLU A 322 12.17 -18.92 5.51
CA GLU A 322 12.14 -20.33 5.10
C GLU A 322 11.16 -20.63 3.95
N SER A 323 10.18 -19.73 3.72
CA SER A 323 9.19 -19.90 2.66
C SER A 323 8.85 -18.57 2.00
N ILE A 324 8.31 -18.63 0.78
CA ILE A 324 7.84 -17.46 0.02
C ILE A 324 6.72 -16.67 0.72
N ASN A 325 6.01 -17.31 1.66
CA ASN A 325 4.96 -16.67 2.45
C ASN A 325 5.48 -16.08 3.77
N GLY A 326 6.78 -16.21 4.05
CA GLY A 326 7.42 -15.64 5.23
C GLY A 326 7.59 -14.13 5.14
N ASP A 327 8.20 -13.56 6.17
CA ASP A 327 8.43 -12.12 6.25
C ASP A 327 9.73 -11.74 5.53
N PHE A 328 9.62 -10.96 4.46
CA PHE A 328 10.75 -10.38 3.73
C PHE A 328 11.06 -8.94 4.17
N TYR A 329 10.42 -8.45 5.23
CA TYR A 329 10.64 -7.13 5.81
C TYR A 329 11.46 -7.18 7.12
N ALA A 330 11.81 -8.39 7.58
CA ALA A 330 12.76 -8.59 8.65
C ALA A 330 14.19 -8.54 8.10
N GLY A 331 15.09 -7.90 8.83
CA GLY A 331 16.46 -7.71 8.39
C GLY A 331 17.18 -6.59 9.10
N LYS A 332 18.43 -6.35 8.69
CA LYS A 332 19.25 -5.24 9.17
C LYS A 332 19.13 -4.05 8.23
N VAL A 333 19.05 -2.85 8.81
CA VAL A 333 18.94 -1.59 8.08
C VAL A 333 20.22 -0.79 8.27
N CYS A 334 20.83 -0.38 7.16
CA CYS A 334 21.97 0.52 7.12
C CYS A 334 21.55 1.83 6.44
N ILE A 335 21.93 2.95 7.04
CA ILE A 335 21.61 4.29 6.52
C ILE A 335 22.93 5.03 6.31
N GLY A 336 23.20 5.40 5.06
CA GLY A 336 24.29 6.30 4.70
C GLY A 336 23.77 7.72 4.52
N LEU A 337 24.48 8.72 5.00
CA LEU A 337 24.18 10.13 4.73
C LEU A 337 25.16 10.63 3.67
N LYS A 338 24.61 11.25 2.62
CA LYS A 338 25.40 11.73 1.48
C LYS A 338 25.26 13.24 1.33
N ASP A 339 26.37 13.90 1.06
CA ASP A 339 26.36 15.29 0.61
C ASP A 339 26.11 15.35 -0.92
N PRO A 340 25.04 16.02 -1.40
CA PRO A 340 24.76 16.15 -2.83
C PRO A 340 25.83 16.95 -3.60
N ILE A 341 26.64 17.75 -2.91
CA ILE A 341 27.68 18.57 -3.55
C ILE A 341 28.85 17.68 -3.97
N PHE A 342 29.49 16.98 -3.05
CA PHE A 342 30.72 16.21 -3.28
C PHE A 342 30.49 14.71 -3.45
N GLN A 343 29.33 14.18 -3.07
CA GLN A 343 28.99 12.77 -3.14
C GLN A 343 27.73 12.55 -4.00
N PRO A 344 27.72 12.98 -5.28
CA PRO A 344 26.57 12.76 -6.14
C PRO A 344 26.32 11.26 -6.34
N SER A 345 25.04 10.88 -6.40
CA SER A 345 24.61 9.51 -6.69
C SER A 345 25.15 9.06 -8.05
N SER A 346 25.83 7.91 -8.06
CA SER A 346 26.32 7.26 -9.29
C SER A 346 26.30 5.75 -9.12
N PRO A 347 26.10 4.96 -10.20
CA PRO A 347 26.07 3.51 -10.12
C PRO A 347 27.31 2.90 -9.43
N LEU A 348 28.49 3.44 -9.73
CA LEU A 348 29.74 2.97 -9.12
C LEU A 348 29.81 3.28 -7.64
N ARG A 349 29.35 4.47 -7.21
CA ARG A 349 29.30 4.83 -5.79
C ARG A 349 28.34 3.91 -5.04
N HIS A 350 27.15 3.66 -5.58
CA HIS A 350 26.19 2.74 -4.97
C HIS A 350 26.75 1.32 -4.83
N ALA A 351 27.44 0.82 -5.85
CA ALA A 351 28.09 -0.49 -5.78
C ALA A 351 29.19 -0.55 -4.73
N THR A 352 30.03 0.48 -4.63
CA THR A 352 31.09 0.57 -3.62
C THR A 352 30.53 0.68 -2.20
N GLU A 353 29.51 1.51 -1.99
CA GLU A 353 28.84 1.66 -0.70
C GLU A 353 28.19 0.34 -0.26
N LEU A 354 27.49 -0.34 -1.18
CA LEU A 354 26.93 -1.65 -0.93
C LEU A 354 28.03 -2.67 -0.57
N TYR A 355 29.15 -2.66 -1.29
CA TYR A 355 30.26 -3.55 -1.02
C TYR A 355 30.86 -3.31 0.37
N SER A 356 31.05 -2.06 0.78
CA SER A 356 31.49 -1.71 2.14
C SER A 356 30.52 -2.22 3.19
N ILE A 357 29.20 -2.03 2.98
CA ILE A 357 28.16 -2.57 3.87
C ILE A 357 28.27 -4.10 3.96
N LEU A 358 28.41 -4.79 2.83
CA LEU A 358 28.53 -6.26 2.82
C LEU A 358 29.81 -6.76 3.51
N LEU A 359 30.92 -6.02 3.42
CA LEU A 359 32.16 -6.32 4.12
C LEU A 359 32.01 -6.15 5.64
N GLU A 360 31.46 -5.03 6.08
CA GLU A 360 31.22 -4.74 7.50
C GLU A 360 30.31 -5.79 8.14
N GLU A 361 29.28 -6.22 7.40
CA GLU A 361 28.34 -7.24 7.84
C GLU A 361 28.83 -8.68 7.65
N GLN A 362 30.05 -8.87 7.13
CA GLN A 362 30.65 -10.18 6.86
C GLN A 362 29.81 -11.07 5.93
N LEU A 363 29.09 -10.47 4.98
CA LEU A 363 28.18 -11.15 4.05
C LEU A 363 28.81 -11.43 2.68
N VAL A 364 30.11 -11.20 2.54
CA VAL A 364 30.88 -11.44 1.31
C VAL A 364 31.20 -12.92 1.07
N ASP A 365 30.89 -13.79 2.03
CA ASP A 365 31.08 -15.24 1.95
C ASP A 365 30.08 -15.92 1.00
N LYS A 366 28.91 -15.31 0.82
CA LYS A 366 27.85 -15.83 -0.04
C LYS A 366 28.09 -15.43 -1.50
N PRO A 367 28.10 -16.41 -2.44
CA PRO A 367 28.41 -16.15 -3.84
C PRO A 367 27.28 -15.48 -4.63
N VAL A 368 26.07 -15.39 -4.05
CA VAL A 368 24.90 -14.85 -4.77
C VAL A 368 24.35 -13.61 -4.05
N LEU A 369 24.14 -12.55 -4.81
CA LEU A 369 23.54 -11.31 -4.36
C LEU A 369 22.31 -10.98 -5.23
N CYS A 370 21.16 -10.85 -4.59
CA CYS A 370 19.91 -10.38 -5.20
C CYS A 370 19.66 -8.94 -4.76
N LEU A 371 19.37 -8.07 -5.73
CA LEU A 371 19.21 -6.63 -5.49
C LEU A 371 17.84 -6.16 -5.98
N TYR A 372 17.17 -5.39 -5.13
CA TYR A 372 15.96 -4.69 -5.49
C TYR A 372 16.18 -3.19 -5.36
N THR A 373 16.15 -2.50 -6.49
CA THR A 373 16.45 -1.06 -6.59
C THR A 373 15.66 -0.47 -7.74
N ASP A 374 15.37 0.82 -7.65
CA ASP A 374 14.50 1.51 -8.61
C ASP A 374 15.27 2.11 -9.80
N ASP A 375 16.61 2.19 -9.72
CA ASP A 375 17.43 3.04 -10.61
C ASP A 375 18.76 2.46 -11.15
N LEU A 376 18.98 1.14 -11.09
CA LEU A 376 20.19 0.52 -11.66
C LEU A 376 19.87 -0.54 -12.73
N ASP A 377 20.46 -0.36 -13.90
CA ASP A 377 20.52 -1.36 -14.95
C ASP A 377 21.80 -2.19 -14.75
N TYR A 378 21.68 -3.37 -14.09
CA TYR A 378 22.42 -4.64 -14.26
C TYR A 378 22.82 -5.41 -12.95
N PHE A 379 22.84 -6.75 -13.08
CA PHE A 379 23.15 -7.88 -12.16
C PHE A 379 22.05 -8.33 -11.18
N VAL A 380 21.34 -9.44 -11.53
CA VAL A 380 20.07 -9.96 -10.95
C VAL A 380 19.35 -8.90 -10.11
N ALA A 381 19.02 -7.79 -10.78
CA ALA A 381 18.35 -6.67 -10.17
C ALA A 381 16.90 -6.67 -10.66
N VAL A 382 15.94 -6.76 -9.74
CA VAL A 382 14.54 -6.54 -10.09
C VAL A 382 14.25 -5.05 -9.96
N ARG A 383 13.97 -4.42 -11.09
CA ARG A 383 13.59 -3.01 -11.18
C ARG A 383 12.09 -2.82 -10.96
N THR A 384 11.69 -1.82 -10.18
CA THR A 384 10.28 -1.41 -10.17
C THR A 384 9.93 -0.61 -11.43
N PRO A 385 8.71 -0.78 -11.99
CA PRO A 385 8.18 0.15 -12.98
C PRO A 385 8.12 1.56 -12.38
N PRO A 386 8.13 2.61 -13.22
CA PRO A 386 7.85 3.95 -12.77
C PRO A 386 6.61 4.00 -11.87
N GLN A 387 6.68 4.75 -10.77
CA GLN A 387 5.60 4.93 -9.80
C GLN A 387 5.22 3.66 -8.99
N HIS A 388 6.05 2.62 -9.03
CA HIS A 388 5.88 1.37 -8.26
C HIS A 388 6.92 1.16 -7.15
N SER A 389 7.74 2.17 -6.88
CA SER A 389 8.76 2.16 -5.81
C SER A 389 8.19 1.65 -4.48
N TRP A 390 6.93 1.97 -4.17
CA TRP A 390 6.20 1.52 -2.96
C TRP A 390 6.22 0.01 -2.68
N LYS A 391 6.55 -0.84 -3.67
CA LYS A 391 6.75 -2.28 -3.48
C LYS A 391 8.08 -2.62 -2.83
N ASN A 392 9.10 -1.78 -3.01
CA ASN A 392 10.40 -1.88 -2.37
C ASN A 392 10.22 -1.85 -0.84
N PRO A 393 10.68 -2.88 -0.10
CA PRO A 393 10.69 -2.87 1.36
C PRO A 393 11.32 -1.63 1.99
N VAL A 394 12.36 -1.06 1.37
CA VAL A 394 13.02 0.15 1.87
C VAL A 394 12.07 1.33 1.98
N GLU A 395 11.05 1.43 1.14
CA GLU A 395 10.08 2.54 1.20
C GLU A 395 9.31 2.62 2.52
N ARG A 396 9.19 1.51 3.25
CA ARG A 396 8.63 1.53 4.62
C ARG A 396 9.58 2.23 5.60
N ILE A 397 10.88 1.95 5.49
CA ILE A 397 11.94 2.60 6.29
C ILE A 397 12.00 4.09 5.93
N MET A 398 11.90 4.41 4.63
CA MET A 398 11.83 5.79 4.15
C MET A 398 10.64 6.58 4.67
N SER A 399 9.52 5.89 4.95
CA SER A 399 8.35 6.51 5.57
C SER A 399 8.60 6.82 7.04
N ILE A 400 9.36 5.98 7.76
CA ILE A 400 9.78 6.25 9.14
C ILE A 400 10.75 7.43 9.19
N LEU A 401 11.74 7.47 8.29
CA LEU A 401 12.65 8.62 8.16
C LEU A 401 11.87 9.91 7.90
N ASN A 402 10.89 9.88 7.00
CA ASN A 402 10.00 11.02 6.75
C ASN A 402 9.23 11.45 8.01
N LEU A 403 8.78 10.52 8.84
CA LEU A 403 8.09 10.84 10.09
C LEU A 403 9.05 11.47 11.10
N GLY A 404 10.27 10.94 11.23
CA GLY A 404 11.30 11.49 12.11
C GLY A 404 11.76 12.90 11.69
N LEU A 405 11.76 13.19 10.39
CA LEU A 405 12.11 14.50 9.84
C LEU A 405 10.93 15.49 9.81
N GLN A 406 9.71 15.07 10.18
CA GLN A 406 8.60 16.01 10.28
C GLN A 406 8.78 16.95 11.45
N SER A 407 8.51 18.23 11.22
CA SER A 407 8.67 19.29 12.22
C SER A 407 10.12 19.48 12.71
N VAL A 408 11.11 19.00 11.94
CA VAL A 408 12.53 19.18 12.22
C VAL A 408 13.11 20.24 11.29
N GLY A 409 13.82 21.21 11.87
CA GLY A 409 14.67 22.14 11.15
C GLY A 409 16.12 21.65 11.18
N LEU A 410 16.81 21.65 10.03
CA LEU A 410 18.21 21.26 9.92
C LEU A 410 19.07 22.47 9.56
N MET A 411 20.20 22.60 10.24
CA MET A 411 21.29 23.52 9.92
C MET A 411 22.61 22.77 10.10
N ARG A 412 23.62 23.15 9.30
CA ARG A 412 24.98 22.67 9.49
C ARG A 412 25.62 23.31 10.73
N ALA A 413 26.65 22.67 11.26
CA ALA A 413 27.54 23.28 12.24
C ALA A 413 28.40 24.39 11.62
N GLU A 414 28.88 25.31 12.45
CA GLU A 414 29.84 26.33 12.04
C GLU A 414 31.21 25.69 11.77
N MET A 415 31.79 26.01 10.61
CA MET A 415 33.12 25.55 10.20
C MET A 415 34.19 26.52 10.72
N ASN A 416 35.46 26.27 10.39
CA ASN A 416 36.52 27.24 10.67
C ASN A 416 36.33 28.55 9.87
N ASP A 417 36.88 29.66 10.40
CA ASP A 417 36.74 31.01 9.85
C ASP A 417 37.13 31.14 8.37
N GLU A 418 38.08 30.33 7.90
CA GLU A 418 38.56 30.36 6.52
C GLU A 418 37.52 29.72 5.58
N SER A 419 37.04 28.52 5.93
CA SER A 419 36.01 27.80 5.19
C SER A 419 34.67 28.54 5.20
N GLU A 420 34.33 29.24 6.29
CA GLU A 420 33.15 30.13 6.35
C GLU A 420 33.26 31.32 5.38
N LYS A 421 34.44 31.95 5.29
CA LYS A 421 34.69 33.04 4.33
C LYS A 421 34.67 32.56 2.89
N LEU A 422 35.03 31.30 2.63
CA LEU A 422 34.97 30.71 1.30
C LEU A 422 33.52 30.36 0.92
N ILE A 423 32.75 29.76 1.82
CA ILE A 423 31.39 29.31 1.51
C ILE A 423 30.37 30.45 1.41
N SER A 424 30.57 31.52 2.18
CA SER A 424 29.74 32.74 2.12
C SER A 424 29.75 33.41 0.74
N LYS A 425 30.80 33.19 -0.06
CA LYS A 425 30.93 33.71 -1.43
C LYS A 425 30.27 32.82 -2.48
N CYS A 426 29.84 31.61 -2.11
CA CYS A 426 29.19 30.66 -3.01
C CYS A 426 27.67 30.78 -2.95
N GLY A 427 27.03 30.84 -4.12
CA GLY A 427 25.57 30.77 -4.28
C GLY A 427 25.09 29.46 -4.89
N THR A 428 25.96 28.67 -5.52
CA THR A 428 25.58 27.41 -6.18
C THR A 428 26.48 26.22 -5.80
N MET A 429 25.95 25.00 -5.91
CA MET A 429 26.73 23.77 -5.70
C MET A 429 27.96 23.68 -6.62
N ASN A 430 27.87 24.25 -7.84
CA ASN A 430 28.99 24.24 -8.78
C ASN A 430 30.10 25.22 -8.37
N GLU A 431 29.76 26.36 -7.78
CA GLU A 431 30.75 27.29 -7.22
C GLU A 431 31.46 26.67 -6.02
N ILE A 432 30.71 26.03 -5.12
CA ILE A 432 31.27 25.32 -3.96
C ILE A 432 32.28 24.26 -4.43
N ARG A 433 31.92 23.46 -5.44
CA ARG A 433 32.84 22.47 -6.03
C ARG A 433 34.12 23.10 -6.59
N LYS A 434 34.02 24.24 -7.28
CA LYS A 434 35.19 24.93 -7.85
C LYS A 434 36.11 25.46 -6.75
N ILE A 435 35.56 26.13 -5.74
CA ILE A 435 36.39 26.64 -4.63
C ILE A 435 37.03 25.50 -3.85
N ALA A 436 36.33 24.38 -3.65
CA ALA A 436 36.87 23.21 -2.99
C ALA A 436 37.97 22.49 -3.80
N MET A 437 38.01 22.65 -5.14
CA MET A 437 39.14 22.17 -5.94
C MET A 437 40.42 22.99 -5.68
N GLU A 438 40.27 24.28 -5.40
CA GLU A 438 41.38 25.18 -5.07
C GLU A 438 41.77 25.10 -3.59
N ASN A 439 40.82 24.79 -2.71
CA ASN A 439 40.98 24.69 -1.26
C ASN A 439 40.41 23.36 -0.74
N PRO A 440 41.22 22.28 -0.72
CA PRO A 440 40.72 20.93 -0.40
C PRO A 440 40.12 20.80 1.01
N THR A 441 40.57 21.62 1.97
CA THR A 441 40.08 21.65 3.36
C THR A 441 38.59 21.99 3.43
N LEU A 442 38.11 22.86 2.53
CA LEU A 442 36.69 23.25 2.47
C LEU A 442 35.75 22.06 2.26
N LYS A 443 36.20 21.03 1.53
CA LYS A 443 35.38 19.85 1.29
C LYS A 443 35.20 19.04 2.57
N GLU A 444 36.28 18.82 3.33
CA GLU A 444 36.25 18.03 4.57
C GLU A 444 35.46 18.80 5.63
N ASP A 445 35.75 20.09 5.81
CA ASP A 445 35.02 20.95 6.75
C ASP A 445 33.52 20.99 6.46
N LEU A 446 33.13 21.07 5.17
CA LEU A 446 31.72 21.11 4.81
C LEU A 446 31.03 19.78 5.07
N ILE A 447 31.67 18.65 4.78
CA ILE A 447 31.11 17.32 5.04
C ILE A 447 30.96 17.09 6.55
N ASP A 448 31.95 17.47 7.36
CA ASP A 448 31.92 17.29 8.81
C ASP A 448 30.89 18.22 9.48
N SER A 449 30.55 19.34 8.83
CA SER A 449 29.52 20.27 9.33
C SER A 449 28.08 19.79 9.13
N LEU A 450 27.84 18.84 8.22
CA LEU A 450 26.51 18.30 7.87
C LEU A 450 26.16 17.08 8.72
#